data_AF-A0A392PLS4-F1
#
_entry.id   AF-A0A392PLS4-F1
#
_cell.length_a   1.000
_cell.length_b   1.000
_cell.length_c   1.000
_cell.angle_alpha   90.00
_cell.angle_beta   90.00
_cell.angle_gamma   90.00
#
_symmetry.space_group_name_H-M   'P 1'
#
loop_
_entity.id
_entity.type
_entity.pdbx_description
1 polymer ?
#
loop_
_entity_poly.entity_id
_entity_poly.type
_entity_poly.pdbx_seq_one_letter_code
_entity_poly.pdbx_strand_id
1 'polypeptide(L)'
;MMLETVAAVPGMVGGMLLHLRSLRKFQHSGGWIKALLEEAENERMHLMTMVELVKPKWYERLLVLAVQGVFFNAFFVVYVLSPKLAHRVVGYLEEEAVHSYTEYLKDIESGAVENVPAPAIAIDYWRLPKDAKLKDVITVIRADEAHHRDVNHFAS
;
A
#
# COMPACT_ATOMS: atom_id res chain seq x y z
N MET A 1 0.24 1.09 9.66
CA MET A 1 0.65 2.52 9.72
C MET A 1 2.10 2.74 9.28
N MET A 2 3.12 2.21 9.98
CA MET A 2 4.51 2.40 9.54
C MET A 2 4.81 1.69 8.21
N LEU A 3 4.22 0.51 7.99
CA LEU A 3 4.40 -0.29 6.77
C LEU A 3 3.82 0.41 5.53
N GLU A 4 2.63 1.02 5.64
CA GLU A 4 1.99 1.77 4.53
C GLU A 4 2.85 2.92 3.99
N THR A 5 3.72 3.51 4.82
CA THR A 5 4.64 4.56 4.36
C THR A 5 5.72 4.05 3.41
N VAL A 6 5.98 2.74 3.45
CA VAL A 6 6.91 2.01 2.60
C VAL A 6 6.16 1.33 1.45
N ALA A 7 4.97 0.79 1.70
CA ALA A 7 4.13 0.10 0.71
C ALA A 7 3.68 1.01 -0.44
N ALA A 8 3.52 2.32 -0.20
CA ALA A 8 3.21 3.27 -1.28
C ALA A 8 4.38 3.57 -2.25
N VAL A 9 5.60 3.12 -1.95
CA VAL A 9 6.81 3.46 -2.74
C VAL A 9 6.97 2.60 -4.01
N PRO A 10 6.80 1.26 -3.97
CA PRO A 10 7.01 0.39 -5.13
C PRO A 10 6.18 0.75 -6.37
N GLY A 11 4.86 0.91 -6.22
CA GLY A 11 3.97 1.29 -7.32
C GLY A 11 4.38 2.63 -7.95
N MET A 12 4.78 3.61 -7.14
CA MET A 12 5.26 4.91 -7.61
C MET A 12 6.55 4.77 -8.42
N VAL A 13 7.53 4.02 -7.91
CA VAL A 13 8.82 3.80 -8.61
C VAL A 13 8.61 3.05 -9.92
N GLY A 14 7.83 1.96 -9.90
CA GLY A 14 7.54 1.17 -11.10
C GLY A 14 6.76 1.96 -12.14
N GLY A 15 5.69 2.66 -11.73
CA GLY A 15 4.89 3.54 -12.57
C GLY A 15 5.72 4.64 -13.21
N MET A 16 6.57 5.33 -12.44
CA MET A 16 7.50 6.35 -12.94
C MET A 16 8.48 5.79 -13.96
N LEU A 17 9.13 4.66 -13.68
CA LEU A 17 10.12 4.06 -14.58
C LEU A 17 9.49 3.58 -15.89
N LEU A 18 8.31 2.98 -15.83
CA LEU A 18 7.53 2.59 -17.02
C LEU A 18 7.06 3.81 -17.81
N HIS A 19 6.63 4.88 -17.14
CA HIS A 19 6.22 6.13 -17.76
C HIS A 19 7.37 6.76 -18.56
N LEU A 20 8.54 6.93 -17.93
CA LEU A 20 9.71 7.48 -18.61
C LEU A 20 10.19 6.57 -19.75
N ARG A 21 10.09 5.24 -19.58
CA ARG A 21 10.40 4.27 -20.66
C ARG A 21 9.44 4.40 -21.84
N SER A 22 8.14 4.56 -21.57
CA SER A 22 7.11 4.73 -22.61
C SER A 22 7.38 5.99 -23.44
N LEU A 23 7.65 7.12 -22.77
CA LEU A 23 7.97 8.39 -23.44
C LEU A 23 9.21 8.28 -24.32
N ARG A 24 10.33 7.79 -23.78
CA ARG A 24 11.61 7.75 -24.52
C ARG A 24 11.64 6.72 -25.66
N LYS A 25 10.75 5.73 -25.63
CA LYS A 25 10.61 4.72 -26.69
C LYS A 25 9.41 4.95 -27.61
N PHE A 26 8.55 5.92 -27.32
CA PHE A 26 7.28 6.14 -28.01
C PHE A 26 6.43 4.85 -28.11
N GLN A 27 6.32 4.11 -26.99
CA GLN A 27 5.65 2.81 -26.92
C GLN A 27 4.54 2.81 -25.86
N HIS A 28 3.44 2.10 -26.13
CA HIS A 28 2.38 1.87 -25.15
C HIS A 28 2.85 1.01 -23.97
N SER A 29 2.32 1.30 -22.79
CA SER A 29 2.62 0.56 -21.55
C SER A 29 1.56 -0.49 -21.19
N GLY A 30 0.55 -0.72 -22.04
CA GLY A 30 -0.48 -1.74 -21.80
C GLY A 30 -1.31 -1.55 -20.51
N GLY A 31 -1.45 -0.31 -20.01
CA GLY A 31 -2.18 -0.01 -18.76
C GLY A 31 -1.35 -0.08 -17.48
N TRP A 32 -0.15 -0.66 -17.51
CA TRP A 32 0.68 -0.88 -16.30
C TRP A 32 1.04 0.38 -15.52
N ILE A 33 1.28 1.50 -16.20
CA ILE A 33 1.57 2.78 -15.51
C ILE A 33 0.40 3.17 -14.62
N LYS A 34 -0.83 3.07 -15.13
CA LYS A 34 -2.02 3.44 -14.38
C LYS A 34 -2.21 2.51 -13.17
N ALA A 35 -2.14 1.20 -13.40
CA ALA A 35 -2.28 0.20 -12.34
C ALA A 35 -1.30 0.44 -11.17
N LEU A 36 -0.01 0.68 -11.46
CA LEU A 36 1.00 0.87 -10.42
C LEU A 36 0.86 2.21 -9.68
N LEU A 37 0.39 3.27 -10.36
CA LEU A 37 0.12 4.55 -9.70
C LEU A 37 -1.16 4.50 -8.87
N GLU A 38 -2.17 3.73 -9.28
CA GLU A 38 -3.39 3.48 -8.50
C GLU A 38 -3.07 2.64 -7.25
N GLU A 39 -2.20 1.62 -7.35
CA GLU A 39 -1.67 0.86 -6.21
C GLU A 39 -0.97 1.81 -5.20
N ALA A 40 -0.03 2.64 -5.67
CA ALA A 40 0.66 3.59 -4.81
C ALA A 40 -0.28 4.61 -4.14
N GLU A 41 -1.34 5.03 -4.83
CA GLU A 41 -2.37 5.89 -4.25
C GLU A 41 -3.23 5.14 -3.22
N ASN A 42 -3.59 3.89 -3.49
CA ASN A 42 -4.37 3.06 -2.58
C ASN A 42 -3.62 2.84 -1.25
N GLU A 43 -2.35 2.46 -1.31
CA GLU A 43 -1.46 2.36 -0.14
C GLU A 43 -1.35 3.67 0.65
N ARG A 44 -1.28 4.81 -0.06
CA ARG A 44 -1.31 6.13 0.58
C ARG A 44 -2.64 6.37 1.29
N MET A 45 -3.76 5.89 0.74
CA MET A 45 -5.08 6.02 1.36
C MET A 45 -5.24 5.13 2.60
N HIS A 46 -4.59 3.97 2.65
CA HIS A 46 -4.47 3.17 3.86
C HIS A 46 -3.75 3.96 4.95
N LEU A 47 -2.59 4.55 4.64
CA LEU A 47 -1.84 5.41 5.57
C LEU A 47 -2.70 6.56 6.11
N MET A 48 -3.34 7.32 5.21
CA MET A 48 -4.13 8.50 5.60
C MET A 48 -5.32 8.12 6.47
N THR A 49 -5.91 6.94 6.25
CA THR A 49 -6.95 6.39 7.11
C THR A 49 -6.42 6.07 8.50
N MET A 50 -5.26 5.42 8.60
CA MET A 50 -4.66 5.07 9.90
C MET A 50 -4.22 6.31 10.69
N VAL A 51 -3.78 7.38 10.02
CA VAL A 51 -3.40 8.65 10.66
C VAL A 51 -4.59 9.37 11.31
N GLU A 52 -5.83 9.11 10.87
CA GLU A 52 -7.02 9.60 11.56
C GLU A 52 -7.28 8.88 12.90
N LEU A 53 -6.83 7.63 13.01
CA LEU A 53 -6.97 6.82 14.23
C LEU A 53 -5.79 7.00 15.19
N VAL A 54 -4.57 7.08 14.66
CA VAL A 54 -3.33 7.15 15.44
C VAL A 54 -2.45 8.28 14.92
N LYS A 55 -2.27 9.34 15.74
CA LYS A 55 -1.46 10.48 15.35
C LYS A 55 0.04 10.18 15.55
N PRO A 56 0.87 10.27 14.48
CA PRO A 56 2.28 9.92 14.58
C PRO A 56 3.06 10.98 15.36
N LYS A 57 3.98 10.51 16.22
CA LYS A 57 4.90 11.35 16.99
C LYS A 57 6.05 11.85 16.10
N TRP A 58 6.76 12.88 16.56
CA TRP A 58 7.83 13.51 15.77
C TRP A 58 8.97 12.54 15.42
N TYR A 59 9.31 11.61 16.30
CA TYR A 59 10.38 10.63 16.06
C TYR A 59 9.95 9.55 15.06
N GLU A 60 8.67 9.20 15.01
CA GLU A 60 8.11 8.27 14.01
C GLU A 60 8.18 8.90 12.62
N ARG A 61 7.89 10.20 12.52
CA ARG A 61 8.05 10.95 11.26
C ARG A 61 9.50 10.98 10.79
N LEU A 62 10.46 11.18 11.71
CA LEU A 62 11.88 11.12 11.38
C LEU A 62 12.29 9.72 10.91
N LEU A 63 11.77 8.68 11.56
CA LEU A 63 12.02 7.30 11.17
C LEU A 63 11.45 7.00 9.77
N VAL A 64 10.23 7.46 9.46
CA VAL A 64 9.64 7.34 8.12
C VAL A 64 10.53 8.01 7.07
N LEU A 65 11.02 9.23 7.33
CA LEU A 65 11.92 9.92 6.40
C LEU A 65 13.20 9.11 6.14
N ALA A 66 13.82 8.56 7.18
CA ALA A 66 15.02 7.75 7.05
C ALA A 66 14.77 6.45 6.28
N VAL A 67 13.69 5.73 6.62
CA VAL A 67 13.31 4.47 5.97
C VAL A 67 12.96 4.70 4.50
N GLN A 68 12.17 5.73 4.18
CA GLN A 68 11.86 6.09 2.80
C GLN A 68 13.13 6.47 2.02
N GLY A 69 14.04 7.23 2.62
CA GLY A 69 15.31 7.59 1.99
C GLY A 69 16.14 6.37 1.58
N VAL A 70 16.21 5.34 2.43
CA VAL A 70 16.93 4.09 2.12
C VAL A 70 16.13 3.23 1.14
N PHE A 71 14.86 2.95 1.45
CA PHE A 71 14.03 1.99 0.72
C PHE A 71 13.76 2.45 -0.70
N PHE A 72 13.44 3.74 -0.93
CA PHE A 72 13.23 4.28 -2.27
C PHE A 72 14.45 4.03 -3.17
N ASN A 73 15.64 4.37 -2.70
CA ASN A 73 16.87 4.23 -3.49
C ASN A 73 17.20 2.75 -3.75
N ALA A 74 17.08 1.90 -2.73
CA ALA A 74 17.30 0.46 -2.89
C ALA A 74 16.31 -0.16 -3.89
N PHE A 75 15.01 0.12 -3.72
CA PHE A 75 13.96 -0.41 -4.59
C PHE A 75 14.08 0.12 -6.03
N PHE A 76 14.43 1.40 -6.21
CA PHE A 76 14.72 1.98 -7.52
C PHE A 76 15.83 1.20 -8.24
N VAL A 77 16.95 0.93 -7.57
CA VAL A 77 18.06 0.15 -8.16
C VAL A 77 17.58 -1.27 -8.51
N VAL A 78 16.86 -1.94 -7.61
CA VAL A 78 16.31 -3.28 -7.86
C VAL A 78 15.39 -3.28 -9.08
N TYR A 79 14.48 -2.31 -9.20
CA TYR A 79 13.55 -2.22 -10.32
C TYR A 79 14.26 -1.97 -11.65
N VAL A 80 15.29 -1.12 -11.66
CA VAL A 80 16.12 -0.89 -12.86
C VAL A 80 16.87 -2.15 -13.29
N LEU A 81 17.40 -2.93 -12.34
CA LEU A 81 18.14 -4.15 -12.61
C LEU A 81 17.22 -5.32 -13.01
N SER A 82 16.10 -5.49 -12.31
CA SER A 82 15.14 -6.56 -12.53
C SER A 82 13.74 -6.18 -12.03
N PRO A 83 12.86 -5.71 -12.94
CA PRO A 83 11.46 -5.46 -12.62
C PRO A 83 10.75 -6.71 -12.10
N LYS A 84 11.10 -7.89 -12.62
CA LYS A 84 10.55 -9.18 -12.17
C LYS A 84 10.83 -9.45 -10.70
N LEU A 85 12.08 -9.21 -10.27
CA LEU A 85 12.45 -9.34 -8.87
C LEU A 85 11.73 -8.30 -8.01
N ALA A 86 11.67 -7.05 -8.46
CA ALA A 86 10.98 -5.98 -7.74
C ALA A 86 9.50 -6.33 -7.49
N HIS A 87 8.78 -6.74 -8.53
CA HIS A 87 7.38 -7.18 -8.41
C HIS A 87 7.24 -8.43 -7.53
N ARG A 88 8.17 -9.38 -7.59
CA ARG A 88 8.14 -10.55 -6.70
C ARG A 88 8.31 -10.17 -5.24
N VAL A 89 9.20 -9.23 -4.94
CA VAL A 89 9.41 -8.71 -3.58
C VAL A 89 8.12 -8.07 -3.06
N VAL A 90 7.48 -7.22 -3.86
CA VAL A 90 6.20 -6.60 -3.48
C VAL A 90 5.15 -7.67 -3.22
N GLY A 91 4.97 -8.65 -4.11
CA GLY A 91 4.00 -9.74 -3.90
C GLY A 91 4.16 -10.45 -2.55
N TYR A 92 5.40 -10.71 -2.11
CA TYR A 92 5.64 -11.28 -0.78
C TYR A 92 5.40 -10.31 0.38
N LEU A 93 5.64 -9.01 0.19
CA LEU A 93 5.25 -8.01 1.20
C LEU A 93 3.72 -7.99 1.37
N GLU A 94 2.98 -8.11 0.28
CA GLU A 94 1.51 -8.15 0.32
C GLU A 94 0.97 -9.46 0.91
N GLU A 95 1.65 -10.59 0.74
CA GLU A 95 1.31 -11.83 1.46
C GLU A 95 1.35 -11.60 2.99
N GLU A 96 2.42 -10.95 3.47
CA GLU A 96 2.56 -10.60 4.89
C GLU A 96 1.56 -9.53 5.33
N ALA A 97 1.20 -8.58 4.46
CA ALA A 97 0.17 -7.59 4.74
C ALA A 97 -1.21 -8.25 4.92
N VAL A 98 -1.60 -9.15 4.01
CA VAL A 98 -2.86 -9.92 4.11
C VAL A 98 -2.91 -10.74 5.40
N HIS A 99 -1.79 -11.38 5.77
CA HIS A 99 -1.68 -12.10 7.03
C HIS A 99 -1.86 -11.16 8.23
N SER A 100 -1.14 -10.03 8.24
CA SER A 100 -1.17 -9.05 9.34
C SER A 100 -2.56 -8.45 9.56
N TYR A 101 -3.28 -8.07 8.49
CA TYR A 101 -4.66 -7.58 8.63
C TYR A 101 -5.64 -8.68 9.02
N THR A 102 -5.36 -9.94 8.67
CA THR A 102 -6.17 -11.06 9.16
C THR A 102 -6.03 -11.25 10.67
N GLU A 103 -4.82 -11.15 11.20
CA GLU A 103 -4.60 -11.15 12.67
C GLU A 103 -5.26 -9.92 13.31
N TYR A 104 -5.16 -8.75 12.70
CA TYR A 104 -5.77 -7.54 13.25
C TYR A 104 -7.31 -7.64 13.30
N LEU A 105 -7.95 -8.29 12.33
CA LEU A 105 -9.38 -8.58 12.39
C LEU A 105 -9.74 -9.52 13.54
N LYS A 106 -8.92 -10.55 13.82
CA LYS A 106 -9.13 -11.44 14.97
C LYS A 106 -9.00 -10.69 16.30
N ASP A 107 -8.07 -9.75 16.40
CA ASP A 107 -7.93 -8.90 17.59
C ASP A 107 -9.15 -8.01 17.81
N ILE A 108 -9.76 -7.49 16.74
CA ILE A 108 -11.02 -6.74 16.83
C ILE A 108 -12.18 -7.65 17.25
N GLU A 109 -12.27 -8.86 16.69
CA GLU A 109 -13.36 -9.81 16.98
C GLU A 109 -13.28 -10.39 18.40
N SER A 110 -12.06 -10.58 18.93
CA SER A 110 -11.84 -11.01 20.31
C SER A 110 -12.01 -9.90 21.34
N GLY A 111 -12.10 -8.64 20.90
CA GLY A 111 -12.20 -7.46 21.75
C GLY A 111 -10.85 -6.98 22.31
N ALA A 112 -9.73 -7.54 21.85
CA ALA A 112 -8.39 -7.03 22.17
C ALA A 112 -8.16 -5.63 21.59
N VAL A 113 -8.81 -5.32 20.46
CA VAL A 113 -8.82 -4.00 19.82
C VAL A 113 -10.25 -3.47 19.76
N GLU A 114 -10.44 -2.22 20.16
CA GLU A 114 -11.76 -1.59 20.16
C GLU A 114 -12.26 -1.33 18.73
N ASN A 115 -13.50 -1.76 18.43
CA ASN A 115 -14.13 -1.55 17.13
C ASN A 115 -14.81 -0.16 17.04
N VAL A 116 -13.98 0.87 16.92
CA VAL A 116 -14.39 2.28 16.83
C VAL A 116 -15.09 2.62 15.50
N PRO A 117 -15.84 3.74 15.40
CA PRO A 117 -16.40 4.21 14.13
C PRO A 117 -15.33 4.43 13.06
N ALA A 118 -15.64 4.12 11.80
CA ALA A 118 -14.73 4.32 10.68
C ALA A 118 -14.44 5.82 10.45
N PRO A 119 -13.18 6.20 10.14
CA PRO A 119 -12.85 7.57 9.73
C PRO A 119 -13.62 7.99 8.47
N ALA A 120 -14.01 9.26 8.39
CA ALA A 120 -14.76 9.79 7.23
C ALA A 120 -14.01 9.59 5.90
N ILE A 121 -12.68 9.74 5.91
CA ILE A 121 -11.83 9.50 4.73
C ILE A 121 -11.98 8.07 4.19
N ALA A 122 -12.11 7.08 5.08
CA ALA A 122 -12.28 5.69 4.69
C ALA A 122 -13.68 5.44 4.13
N ILE A 123 -14.70 6.00 4.78
CA ILE A 123 -16.09 5.93 4.31
C ILE A 123 -16.20 6.49 2.90
N ASP A 124 -15.61 7.65 2.64
CA ASP A 124 -15.68 8.31 1.34
C ASP A 124 -14.88 7.56 0.27
N TYR A 125 -13.67 7.11 0.59
CA TYR A 125 -12.78 6.44 -0.37
C TYR A 125 -13.29 5.05 -0.77
N TRP A 126 -13.60 4.18 0.20
CA TRP A 126 -14.12 2.83 -0.04
C TRP A 126 -15.64 2.77 -0.19
N ARG A 127 -16.34 3.92 -0.11
CA ARG A 127 -17.81 4.03 -0.21
C ARG A 127 -18.53 3.13 0.80
N LEU A 128 -18.03 3.10 2.03
CA LEU A 128 -18.61 2.27 3.10
C LEU A 128 -19.96 2.86 3.58
N PRO A 129 -20.80 2.05 4.24
CA PRO A 129 -21.96 2.56 4.98
C PRO A 129 -21.55 3.62 6.01
N LYS A 130 -22.44 4.58 6.30
CA LYS A 130 -22.16 5.69 7.24
C LYS A 130 -21.95 5.23 8.69
N ASP A 131 -22.46 4.05 9.03
CA ASP A 131 -22.32 3.40 10.33
C ASP A 131 -21.20 2.34 10.35
N ALA A 132 -20.37 2.30 9.30
CA ALA A 132 -19.22 1.40 9.23
C ALA A 132 -18.25 1.63 10.39
N LYS A 133 -17.61 0.55 10.80
CA LYS A 133 -16.64 0.53 11.89
C LYS A 133 -15.24 0.14 11.41
N LEU A 134 -14.28 0.21 12.32
CA LEU A 134 -12.89 -0.16 12.06
C LEU A 134 -12.78 -1.56 11.41
N LYS A 135 -13.56 -2.53 11.86
CA LYS A 135 -13.61 -3.87 11.24
C LYS A 135 -13.87 -3.83 9.74
N ASP A 136 -14.82 -2.99 9.30
CA ASP A 136 -15.20 -2.89 7.88
C ASP A 136 -14.07 -2.26 7.06
N VAL A 137 -13.41 -1.23 7.62
CA VAL A 137 -12.23 -0.59 7.03
C VAL A 137 -11.07 -1.58 6.86
N ILE A 138 -10.74 -2.34 7.90
CA ILE A 138 -9.67 -3.34 7.82
C ILE A 138 -10.01 -4.46 6.83
N THR A 139 -11.29 -4.81 6.72
CA THR A 139 -11.74 -5.82 5.76
C THR A 139 -11.49 -5.39 4.32
N VAL A 140 -11.80 -4.13 3.96
CA VAL A 140 -11.55 -3.61 2.61
C VAL A 140 -10.07 -3.36 2.34
N ILE A 141 -9.32 -2.85 3.32
CA ILE A 141 -7.85 -2.71 3.21
C ILE A 141 -7.20 -4.07 2.91
N ARG A 142 -7.54 -5.12 3.67
CA ARG A 142 -7.02 -6.46 3.42
C ARG A 142 -7.36 -6.98 2.01
N ALA A 143 -8.52 -6.59 1.47
CA ALA A 143 -8.92 -6.97 0.12
C ALA A 143 -8.07 -6.24 -0.94
N ASP A 144 -7.73 -4.98 -0.70
CA ASP A 144 -6.79 -4.22 -1.52
C ASP A 144 -5.40 -4.91 -1.52
N GLU A 145 -4.87 -5.31 -0.36
CA GLU A 145 -3.57 -6.00 -0.29
C GLU A 145 -3.58 -7.34 -1.02
N ALA A 146 -4.69 -8.10 -0.92
CA ALA A 146 -4.84 -9.33 -1.67
C ALA A 146 -4.84 -9.08 -3.19
N HIS A 147 -5.42 -7.96 -3.63
CA HIS A 147 -5.37 -7.54 -5.03
C HIS A 147 -3.95 -7.15 -5.45
N HIS A 148 -3.26 -6.33 -4.67
CA HIS A 148 -1.86 -5.92 -4.92
C HIS A 148 -0.93 -7.14 -4.99
N ARG A 149 -1.10 -8.11 -4.07
CA ARG A 149 -0.39 -9.40 -4.07
C ARG A 149 -0.52 -10.10 -5.42
N ASP A 150 -1.75 -10.33 -5.86
CA ASP A 150 -2.04 -11.10 -7.06
C ASP A 150 -1.51 -10.39 -8.32
N VAL A 151 -1.66 -9.05 -8.39
CA VAL A 151 -1.13 -8.22 -9.48
C VAL A 151 0.39 -8.28 -9.54
N ASN A 152 1.07 -8.13 -8.40
CA ASN A 152 2.54 -8.13 -8.35
C ASN A 152 3.13 -9.53 -8.59
N HIS A 153 2.49 -10.61 -8.13
CA HIS A 153 2.91 -11.96 -8.53
C HIS A 153 2.71 -12.22 -10.02
N PHE A 154 1.59 -11.75 -10.61
CA PHE A 154 1.37 -11.85 -12.05
C PHE A 154 2.42 -11.08 -12.87
N ALA A 155 2.87 -9.93 -12.38
CA ALA A 155 3.88 -9.10 -13.03
C ALA A 155 5.33 -9.66 -12.96
N SER A 156 5.58 -10.71 -12.16
CA SER A 156 6.92 -11.24 -11.86
C SER A 156 7.52 -12.21 -12.90
#